data_AF-D9VS82-F1
#
_entry.id   AF-D9VS82-F1
#
_cell.length_a   1.000
_cell.length_b   1.000
_cell.length_c   1.000
_cell.angle_alpha   90.00
_cell.angle_beta   90.00
_cell.angle_gamma   90.00
#
_symmetry.space_group_name_H-M   'P 1'
#
loop_
_entity.id
_entity.type
_entity.pdbx_description
1 polymer ?
#
loop_
_entity_poly.entity_id
_entity_poly.type
_entity_poly.pdbx_seq_one_letter_code
_entity_poly.pdbx_strand_id
1 'polypeptide(L)'
;MSRTAAPRPRLAVITATALAAVALSTIGAGSAQAASVATWDKVAHCESTDNWSINTGNGYYGGLQILKSTWDAFGGRAYAAYPHQATKKQQILIAEKILAGQGAGAWGSCGAAANLGSDHADPYPGDTTPPAPVSKAGDVYHAIRATDGSWTPFQALNGFGGAAFFNASQESIAATPDGSTQTLATGNDGNLYHTARYTNGQWTGWAALPGYGGAATFGAKDQAMAGMSNGDSNVMAIGNDGKIYQNTRFKSGSWAGWSPVGNWQAKKIAVAGLPDGSTQTLIIGNDGNVYHAIRATDGTWTGWNALPGTGTAATFQAGNIAIAGLPNGSTQMLATGNDGLVYHNIRNADGTLQGWAKVDGYGGAPGFAATSLAITGMPSGDTQMLAVGNDGKAYHAARYAAGNWQGWWATGMGAQKVAIAGLGDGSAQMLATRN
;
A
#
# COMPACT_ATOMS: atom_id res chain seq x y z
N MET A 1 -8.73 66.94 -30.63
CA MET A 1 -10.18 66.95 -30.97
C MET A 1 -10.33 65.98 -32.13
N SER A 2 -11.06 64.86 -32.11
CA SER A 2 -12.09 64.34 -31.23
C SER A 2 -12.11 62.80 -31.34
N ARG A 3 -12.41 62.11 -30.24
CA ARG A 3 -12.76 60.67 -30.21
C ARG A 3 -14.28 60.54 -30.42
N THR A 4 -14.73 59.55 -31.16
CA THR A 4 -16.07 58.95 -30.99
C THR A 4 -16.00 57.44 -31.25
N ALA A 5 -16.46 56.69 -30.27
CA ALA A 5 -16.46 55.24 -30.17
C ALA A 5 -17.80 54.65 -30.64
N ALA A 6 -17.75 53.41 -31.15
CA ALA A 6 -18.90 52.60 -31.55
C ALA A 6 -19.57 51.90 -30.33
N PRO A 7 -20.87 51.53 -30.43
CA PRO A 7 -21.66 51.10 -29.27
C PRO A 7 -21.49 49.61 -28.93
N ARG A 8 -21.58 49.30 -27.63
CA ARG A 8 -21.75 47.94 -27.07
C ARG A 8 -23.23 47.69 -26.74
N PRO A 9 -23.81 46.50 -27.01
CA PRO A 9 -25.10 46.13 -26.45
C PRO A 9 -24.97 45.52 -25.04
N ARG A 10 -26.09 45.53 -24.34
CA ARG A 10 -26.29 45.59 -22.88
C ARG A 10 -26.31 44.22 -22.17
N LEU A 11 -25.94 44.26 -20.89
CA LEU A 11 -26.17 43.23 -19.85
C LEU A 11 -27.66 42.92 -19.66
N ALA A 12 -27.95 41.68 -19.27
CA ALA A 12 -29.06 41.36 -18.38
C ALA A 12 -28.58 40.37 -17.31
N VAL A 13 -28.50 40.86 -16.08
CA VAL A 13 -28.32 40.10 -14.84
C VAL A 13 -29.71 39.75 -14.33
N ILE A 14 -29.95 38.49 -13.97
CA ILE A 14 -31.12 38.09 -13.19
C ILE A 14 -30.62 37.31 -11.97
N THR A 15 -30.70 37.95 -10.81
CA THR A 15 -30.63 37.32 -9.49
C THR A 15 -32.02 36.88 -9.07
N ALA A 16 -32.19 35.63 -8.66
CA ALA A 16 -33.37 35.18 -7.92
C ALA A 16 -32.93 34.24 -6.78
N THR A 17 -33.04 34.73 -5.56
CA THR A 17 -32.97 33.96 -4.31
C THR A 17 -34.35 33.41 -3.97
N ALA A 18 -34.46 32.11 -3.72
CA ALA A 18 -35.60 31.52 -3.01
C ALA A 18 -35.12 30.33 -2.15
N LEU A 19 -35.26 30.47 -0.83
CA LEU A 19 -35.14 29.39 0.16
C LEU A 19 -36.52 28.75 0.34
N ALA A 20 -36.65 27.42 0.20
CA ALA A 20 -37.66 26.62 0.92
C ALA A 20 -37.45 25.10 0.82
N ALA A 21 -37.53 24.46 1.99
CA ALA A 21 -37.97 23.10 2.31
C ALA A 21 -37.21 21.86 1.79
N VAL A 22 -36.52 21.20 2.72
CA VAL A 22 -36.10 19.80 2.63
C VAL A 22 -37.35 18.90 2.63
N ALA A 23 -37.69 18.34 1.48
CA ALA A 23 -38.51 17.15 1.40
C ALA A 23 -37.56 15.94 1.33
N LEU A 24 -37.69 15.01 2.28
CA LEU A 24 -37.11 13.67 2.17
C LEU A 24 -37.80 12.97 0.99
N SER A 25 -37.20 13.09 -0.20
CA SER A 25 -37.58 12.31 -1.36
C SER A 25 -37.20 10.86 -1.09
N THR A 26 -38.21 10.02 -0.94
CA THR A 26 -38.07 8.57 -1.05
C THR A 26 -37.18 8.24 -2.25
N ILE A 27 -36.07 7.55 -2.03
CA ILE A 27 -35.26 6.97 -3.11
C ILE A 27 -36.18 5.96 -3.81
N GLY A 28 -36.82 6.39 -4.89
CA GLY A 28 -37.36 5.46 -5.87
C GLY A 28 -36.19 4.66 -6.41
N ALA A 29 -36.35 3.36 -6.56
CA ALA A 29 -35.40 2.55 -7.30
C ALA A 29 -35.28 3.15 -8.70
N GLY A 30 -34.18 3.87 -8.96
CA GLY A 30 -33.87 4.35 -10.29
C GLY A 30 -33.81 3.14 -11.21
N SER A 31 -34.57 3.17 -12.30
CA SER A 31 -34.47 2.17 -13.36
C SER A 31 -33.00 2.06 -13.76
N ALA A 32 -32.43 0.85 -13.68
CA ALA A 32 -31.10 0.58 -14.22
C ALA A 32 -31.08 1.01 -15.70
N GLN A 33 -30.20 1.95 -16.04
CA GLN A 33 -29.96 2.35 -17.43
C GLN A 33 -29.00 1.32 -18.02
N ALA A 34 -29.57 0.29 -18.65
CA ALA A 34 -28.83 -0.78 -19.31
C ALA A 34 -29.30 -0.90 -20.76
N ALA A 35 -28.40 -0.99 -21.73
CA ALA A 35 -28.78 -1.07 -23.13
C ALA A 35 -28.37 -2.39 -23.78
N SER A 36 -29.20 -2.89 -24.70
CA SER A 36 -28.94 -4.12 -25.42
C SER A 36 -27.64 -4.03 -26.24
N VAL A 37 -27.01 -5.18 -26.54
CA VAL A 37 -25.84 -5.24 -27.43
C VAL A 37 -26.15 -4.60 -28.79
N ALA A 38 -27.38 -4.76 -29.30
CA ALA A 38 -27.79 -4.14 -30.55
C ALA A 38 -27.81 -2.60 -30.48
N THR A 39 -28.15 -2.03 -29.33
CA THR A 39 -28.06 -0.58 -29.11
C THR A 39 -26.61 -0.12 -29.01
N TRP A 40 -25.76 -0.87 -28.32
CA TRP A 40 -24.32 -0.60 -28.29
C TRP A 40 -23.63 -0.73 -29.65
N ASP A 41 -24.09 -1.65 -30.50
CA ASP A 41 -23.62 -1.76 -31.87
C ASP A 41 -23.97 -0.53 -32.70
N LYS A 42 -25.15 0.07 -32.51
CA LYS A 42 -25.49 1.34 -33.18
C LYS A 42 -24.59 2.49 -32.71
N VAL A 43 -24.27 2.54 -31.41
CA VAL A 43 -23.29 3.50 -30.88
C VAL A 43 -21.93 3.26 -31.52
N ALA A 44 -21.45 2.01 -31.52
CA ALA A 44 -20.14 1.66 -32.07
C ALA A 44 -20.04 1.94 -33.58
N HIS A 45 -21.12 1.74 -34.33
CA HIS A 45 -21.19 2.09 -35.74
C HIS A 45 -21.01 3.60 -35.95
N CYS A 46 -21.68 4.42 -35.15
CA CYS A 46 -21.58 5.87 -35.21
C CYS A 46 -20.20 6.39 -34.76
N GLU A 47 -19.64 5.79 -33.70
CA GLU A 47 -18.38 6.21 -33.07
C GLU A 47 -17.13 5.74 -33.82
N SER A 48 -17.17 4.54 -34.41
CA SER A 48 -15.96 3.87 -34.93
C SER A 48 -16.15 3.09 -36.22
N THR A 49 -17.34 3.15 -36.83
CA THR A 49 -17.72 2.28 -37.96
C THR A 49 -17.49 0.80 -37.62
N ASP A 50 -17.95 0.40 -36.42
CA ASP A 50 -17.86 -0.96 -35.87
C ASP A 50 -16.44 -1.49 -35.61
N ASN A 51 -15.42 -0.64 -35.63
CA ASN A 51 -14.06 -1.05 -35.37
C ASN A 51 -13.74 -1.06 -33.87
N TRP A 52 -14.02 -2.19 -33.23
CA TRP A 52 -13.78 -2.40 -31.79
C TRP A 52 -12.31 -2.33 -31.36
N SER A 53 -11.37 -2.44 -32.29
CA SER A 53 -9.93 -2.35 -32.03
C SER A 53 -9.31 -1.03 -32.49
N ILE A 54 -10.13 -0.04 -32.83
CA ILE A 54 -9.62 1.23 -33.37
C ILE A 54 -8.78 2.01 -32.35
N ASN A 55 -7.65 2.51 -32.83
CA ASN A 55 -6.79 3.46 -32.13
C ASN A 55 -6.15 4.36 -33.17
N THR A 56 -6.74 5.54 -33.39
CA THR A 56 -6.30 6.53 -34.39
C THR A 56 -5.35 7.58 -33.79
N GLY A 57 -5.07 7.52 -32.50
CA GLY A 57 -4.32 8.56 -31.78
C GLY A 57 -5.14 9.82 -31.44
N ASN A 58 -6.46 9.80 -31.61
CA ASN A 58 -7.35 10.93 -31.30
C ASN A 58 -7.67 11.10 -29.79
N GLY A 59 -7.12 10.24 -28.92
CA GLY A 59 -7.36 10.26 -27.47
C GLY A 59 -8.53 9.37 -26.99
N TYR A 60 -9.30 8.81 -27.92
CA TYR A 60 -10.38 7.86 -27.67
C TYR A 60 -10.00 6.49 -28.23
N TYR A 61 -10.54 5.43 -27.62
CA TYR A 61 -10.10 4.08 -27.94
C TYR A 61 -11.30 3.13 -28.07
N GLY A 62 -11.13 2.14 -28.95
CA GLY A 62 -12.07 1.05 -29.12
C GLY A 62 -13.38 1.45 -29.80
N GLY A 63 -14.30 0.50 -29.91
CA GLY A 63 -15.51 0.64 -30.72
C GLY A 63 -16.45 1.73 -30.23
N LEU A 64 -16.43 1.99 -28.93
CA LEU A 64 -17.29 2.98 -28.27
C LEU A 64 -16.57 4.31 -28.01
N GLN A 65 -15.37 4.51 -28.59
CA GLN A 65 -14.57 5.72 -28.44
C GLN A 65 -14.52 6.21 -26.98
N ILE A 66 -13.99 5.38 -26.08
CA ILE A 66 -13.93 5.70 -24.64
C ILE A 66 -12.57 6.37 -24.33
N LEU A 67 -12.59 7.49 -23.60
CA LEU A 67 -11.37 8.12 -23.08
C LEU A 67 -10.64 7.17 -22.13
N LYS A 68 -9.30 7.15 -22.17
CA LYS A 68 -8.52 6.32 -21.24
C LYS A 68 -8.82 6.62 -19.77
N SER A 69 -8.94 7.91 -19.41
CA SER A 69 -9.25 8.32 -18.03
C SER A 69 -10.62 7.79 -17.57
N THR A 70 -11.62 7.83 -18.45
CA THR A 70 -12.96 7.29 -18.17
C THR A 70 -12.94 5.76 -18.10
N TRP A 71 -12.23 5.09 -19.02
CA TRP A 71 -12.01 3.65 -18.97
C TRP A 71 -11.42 3.21 -17.63
N ASP A 72 -10.37 3.91 -17.18
CA ASP A 72 -9.73 3.65 -15.90
C ASP A 72 -10.70 3.92 -14.73
N ALA A 73 -11.41 5.04 -14.73
CA ALA A 73 -12.33 5.45 -13.67
C ALA A 73 -13.52 4.50 -13.48
N PHE A 74 -14.00 3.87 -14.55
CA PHE A 74 -15.14 2.94 -14.51
C PHE A 74 -14.71 1.46 -14.43
N GLY A 75 -13.42 1.20 -14.16
CA GLY A 75 -12.87 -0.12 -13.84
C GLY A 75 -12.47 -0.97 -15.05
N GLY A 76 -12.29 -0.36 -16.22
CA GLY A 76 -11.90 -1.06 -17.45
C GLY A 76 -10.51 -1.69 -17.41
N ARG A 77 -9.64 -1.24 -16.51
CA ARG A 77 -8.32 -1.86 -16.26
C ARG A 77 -8.40 -3.31 -15.80
N ALA A 78 -9.55 -3.76 -15.29
CA ALA A 78 -9.78 -5.17 -15.00
C ALA A 78 -9.76 -6.06 -16.26
N TYR A 79 -10.00 -5.48 -17.45
CA TYR A 79 -10.04 -6.21 -18.71
C TYR A 79 -8.81 -5.95 -19.59
N ALA A 80 -8.40 -4.68 -19.75
CA ALA A 80 -7.24 -4.31 -20.54
C ALA A 80 -6.72 -2.91 -20.16
N ALA A 81 -5.46 -2.63 -20.50
CA ALA A 81 -4.85 -1.32 -20.24
C ALA A 81 -5.51 -0.18 -21.03
N TYR A 82 -6.09 -0.47 -22.20
CA TYR A 82 -6.84 0.46 -23.03
C TYR A 82 -8.11 -0.20 -23.60
N PRO A 83 -9.18 0.56 -23.91
CA PRO A 83 -10.40 0.03 -24.51
C PRO A 83 -10.18 -0.81 -25.79
N HIS A 84 -9.34 -0.34 -26.72
CA HIS A 84 -9.08 -1.01 -28.00
C HIS A 84 -8.37 -2.38 -27.87
N GLN A 85 -7.84 -2.68 -26.69
CA GLN A 85 -7.21 -3.98 -26.37
C GLN A 85 -8.20 -4.95 -25.71
N ALA A 86 -9.37 -4.45 -25.28
CA ALA A 86 -10.43 -5.26 -24.69
C ALA A 86 -11.39 -5.77 -25.78
N THR A 87 -12.01 -6.93 -25.53
CA THR A 87 -13.05 -7.47 -26.40
C THR A 87 -14.28 -6.56 -26.44
N LYS A 88 -15.08 -6.65 -27.50
CA LYS A 88 -16.39 -5.96 -27.63
C LYS A 88 -17.24 -6.10 -26.36
N LYS A 89 -17.37 -7.32 -25.83
CA LYS A 89 -18.14 -7.58 -24.61
C LYS A 89 -17.62 -6.79 -23.42
N GLN A 90 -16.30 -6.80 -23.20
CA GLN A 90 -15.68 -6.05 -22.09
C GLN A 90 -15.83 -4.54 -22.25
N GLN A 91 -15.75 -4.02 -23.48
CA GLN A 91 -16.00 -2.61 -23.75
C GLN A 91 -17.44 -2.21 -23.42
N ILE A 92 -18.42 -3.02 -23.86
CA ILE A 92 -19.83 -2.82 -23.53
C ILE A 92 -20.07 -2.88 -22.02
N LEU A 93 -19.47 -3.83 -21.29
CA LEU A 93 -19.62 -3.92 -19.82
C LEU A 93 -19.12 -2.68 -19.07
N ILE A 94 -18.10 -1.99 -19.59
CA ILE A 94 -17.64 -0.71 -19.02
C ILE A 94 -18.53 0.44 -19.48
N ALA A 95 -18.98 0.42 -20.72
CA ALA A 95 -19.89 1.42 -21.27
C ALA A 95 -21.24 1.43 -20.51
N GLU A 96 -21.75 0.29 -20.10
CA GLU A 96 -22.93 0.18 -19.22
C GLU A 96 -22.73 0.90 -17.87
N LYS A 97 -21.54 0.80 -17.27
CA LYS A 97 -21.23 1.53 -16.03
C LYS A 97 -21.13 3.03 -16.27
N ILE A 98 -20.55 3.44 -17.40
CA ILE A 98 -20.47 4.85 -17.81
C ILE A 98 -21.88 5.39 -18.07
N LEU A 99 -22.74 4.62 -18.75
CA LEU A 99 -24.13 4.95 -19.01
C LEU A 99 -24.90 5.17 -17.70
N ALA A 100 -24.77 4.25 -16.75
CA ALA A 100 -25.41 4.40 -15.44
C ALA A 100 -24.90 5.61 -14.62
N GLY A 101 -23.64 6.00 -14.80
CA GLY A 101 -23.03 7.10 -14.04
C GLY A 101 -23.13 8.49 -14.68
N GLN A 102 -23.06 8.56 -16.01
CA GLN A 102 -23.00 9.80 -16.78
C GLN A 102 -24.21 10.01 -17.70
N GLY A 103 -25.06 8.98 -17.85
CA GLY A 103 -26.17 8.97 -18.80
C GLY A 103 -25.72 8.84 -20.25
N ALA A 104 -26.71 8.72 -21.15
CA ALA A 104 -26.47 8.56 -22.59
C ALA A 104 -25.73 9.75 -23.24
N GLY A 105 -25.67 10.91 -22.55
CA GLY A 105 -24.93 12.09 -22.99
C GLY A 105 -23.42 11.88 -23.11
N ALA A 106 -22.86 10.83 -22.49
CA ALA A 106 -21.45 10.46 -22.66
C ALA A 106 -21.06 10.12 -24.11
N TRP A 107 -22.04 9.74 -24.95
CA TRP A 107 -21.87 9.46 -26.39
C TRP A 107 -22.57 10.49 -27.29
N GLY A 108 -22.92 11.65 -26.75
CA GLY A 108 -23.48 12.78 -27.50
C GLY A 108 -24.58 12.40 -28.50
N SER A 109 -24.37 12.78 -29.77
CA SER A 109 -25.30 12.48 -30.86
C SER A 109 -25.39 10.99 -31.21
N CYS A 110 -24.32 10.22 -31.03
CA CYS A 110 -24.31 8.79 -31.31
C CYS A 110 -25.16 8.02 -30.29
N GLY A 111 -25.09 8.39 -29.01
CA GLY A 111 -25.97 7.86 -27.96
C GLY A 111 -27.45 8.18 -28.23
N ALA A 112 -27.74 9.42 -28.65
CA ALA A 112 -29.10 9.84 -29.02
C ALA A 112 -29.64 9.08 -30.25
N ALA A 113 -28.83 8.94 -31.31
CA ALA A 113 -29.21 8.22 -32.53
C ALA A 113 -29.45 6.73 -32.29
N ALA A 114 -28.73 6.13 -31.34
CA ALA A 114 -28.93 4.74 -30.94
C ALA A 114 -30.15 4.52 -30.03
N ASN A 115 -30.80 5.59 -29.56
CA ASN A 115 -31.80 5.56 -28.49
C ASN A 115 -31.27 4.96 -27.17
N LEU A 116 -29.98 5.21 -26.87
CA LEU A 116 -29.25 4.59 -25.76
C LEU A 116 -29.89 4.85 -24.39
N GLY A 117 -30.44 6.05 -24.18
CA GLY A 117 -31.03 6.44 -22.89
C GLY A 117 -32.40 5.82 -22.60
N SER A 118 -33.06 5.22 -23.60
CA SER A 118 -34.39 4.65 -23.49
C SER A 118 -34.40 3.12 -23.64
N ASP A 119 -33.26 2.53 -23.99
CA ASP A 119 -33.08 1.09 -23.93
C ASP A 119 -32.76 0.70 -22.48
N HIS A 120 -33.49 -0.29 -21.98
CA HIS A 120 -33.40 -0.82 -20.61
C HIS A 120 -33.15 -2.33 -20.61
N ALA A 121 -32.74 -2.89 -21.75
CA ALA A 121 -32.42 -4.30 -21.89
C ALA A 121 -30.99 -4.58 -21.41
N ASP A 122 -30.83 -5.60 -20.56
CA ASP A 122 -29.52 -6.14 -20.19
C ASP A 122 -28.80 -6.66 -21.45
N PRO A 123 -27.60 -6.16 -21.79
CA PRO A 123 -26.87 -6.62 -22.96
C PRO A 123 -26.44 -8.10 -22.88
N TYR A 124 -26.29 -8.66 -21.68
CA TYR A 124 -25.86 -10.06 -21.50
C TYR A 124 -26.69 -10.77 -20.42
N PRO A 125 -27.98 -11.06 -20.68
CA PRO A 125 -28.86 -11.70 -19.70
C PRO A 125 -28.34 -13.10 -19.36
N GLY A 126 -27.96 -13.32 -18.11
CA GLY A 126 -27.42 -14.60 -17.62
C GLY A 126 -25.90 -14.67 -17.54
N ASP A 127 -25.17 -13.70 -18.09
CA ASP A 127 -23.81 -13.41 -17.65
C ASP A 127 -23.93 -12.58 -16.37
N THR A 128 -23.82 -13.21 -15.21
CA THR A 128 -23.59 -12.46 -13.96
C THR A 128 -22.43 -11.49 -14.22
N THR A 129 -22.61 -10.20 -13.93
CA THR A 129 -21.53 -9.22 -13.80
C THR A 129 -20.29 -9.95 -13.31
N PRO A 130 -19.11 -9.86 -13.97
CA PRO A 130 -17.94 -10.53 -13.44
C PRO A 130 -17.85 -10.09 -11.98
N PRO A 131 -17.86 -11.07 -11.06
CA PRO A 131 -18.08 -10.78 -9.66
C PRO A 131 -17.11 -9.67 -9.26
N ALA A 132 -17.62 -8.68 -8.53
CA ALA A 132 -16.78 -7.63 -7.96
C ALA A 132 -15.55 -8.34 -7.38
N PRO A 133 -14.32 -7.92 -7.77
CA PRO A 133 -13.13 -8.69 -7.45
C PRO A 133 -13.15 -9.01 -5.95
N VAL A 134 -13.19 -10.31 -5.65
CA VAL A 134 -13.30 -10.80 -4.28
C VAL A 134 -11.89 -10.89 -3.75
N SER A 135 -11.66 -10.24 -2.62
CA SER A 135 -10.36 -10.35 -1.98
C SER A 135 -10.09 -11.77 -1.50
N LYS A 136 -8.84 -12.19 -1.64
CA LYS A 136 -8.30 -13.50 -1.30
C LYS A 136 -7.11 -13.39 -0.34
N ALA A 137 -6.68 -14.55 0.18
CA ALA A 137 -5.45 -14.67 0.94
C ALA A 137 -4.27 -14.06 0.16
N GLY A 138 -3.40 -13.33 0.86
CA GLY A 138 -2.28 -12.61 0.27
C GLY A 138 -2.58 -11.17 -0.18
N ASP A 139 -3.85 -10.73 -0.21
CA ASP A 139 -4.15 -9.35 -0.59
C ASP A 139 -3.72 -8.37 0.49
N VAL A 140 -3.06 -7.28 0.10
CA VAL A 140 -2.54 -6.28 1.03
C VAL A 140 -3.60 -5.21 1.33
N TYR A 141 -3.83 -5.00 2.62
CA TYR A 141 -4.71 -3.97 3.16
C TYR A 141 -3.90 -2.93 3.94
N HIS A 142 -4.45 -1.73 4.06
CA HIS A 142 -3.91 -0.69 4.92
C HIS A 142 -5.00 -0.06 5.79
N ALA A 143 -4.57 0.50 6.92
CA ALA A 143 -5.41 1.30 7.81
C ALA A 143 -4.55 2.31 8.58
N ILE A 144 -5.19 3.34 9.12
CA ILE A 144 -4.54 4.40 9.89
C ILE A 144 -5.02 4.31 11.33
N ARG A 145 -4.06 4.29 12.26
CA ARG A 145 -4.26 4.55 13.68
C ARG A 145 -4.17 6.04 13.90
N ALA A 146 -5.25 6.67 14.33
CA ALA A 146 -5.24 8.08 14.72
C ALA A 146 -4.48 8.28 16.06
N THR A 147 -4.20 9.53 16.39
CA THR A 147 -3.51 9.93 17.62
C THR A 147 -4.32 9.60 18.88
N ASP A 148 -5.66 9.60 18.77
CA ASP A 148 -6.58 9.18 19.83
C ASP A 148 -6.67 7.65 20.03
N GLY A 149 -5.96 6.88 19.19
CA GLY A 149 -5.94 5.42 19.22
C GLY A 149 -7.05 4.73 18.43
N SER A 150 -7.96 5.49 17.81
CA SER A 150 -8.97 4.94 16.91
C SER A 150 -8.34 4.47 15.59
N TRP A 151 -9.02 3.54 14.91
CA TRP A 151 -8.55 2.97 13.65
C TRP A 151 -9.54 3.25 12.52
N THR A 152 -9.02 3.62 11.36
CA THR A 152 -9.83 3.61 10.14
C THR A 152 -10.16 2.17 9.74
N PRO A 153 -11.27 1.95 9.01
CA PRO A 153 -11.51 0.66 8.37
C PRO A 153 -10.35 0.27 7.47
N PHE A 154 -10.07 -1.03 7.38
CA PHE A 154 -9.08 -1.55 6.46
C PHE A 154 -9.53 -1.39 5.02
N GLN A 155 -8.65 -0.83 4.19
CA GLN A 155 -8.87 -0.60 2.78
C GLN A 155 -7.85 -1.40 1.97
N ALA A 156 -8.31 -2.05 0.90
CA ALA A 156 -7.46 -2.81 0.02
C ALA A 156 -6.52 -1.88 -0.76
N LEU A 157 -5.27 -2.33 -0.96
CA LEU A 157 -4.36 -1.69 -1.89
C LEU A 157 -4.57 -2.23 -3.29
N ASN A 158 -4.80 -1.31 -4.24
CA ASN A 158 -4.86 -1.63 -5.65
C ASN A 158 -3.56 -2.32 -6.10
N GLY A 159 -3.67 -3.28 -7.01
CA GLY A 159 -2.57 -4.08 -7.51
C GLY A 159 -1.78 -3.45 -8.66
N PHE A 160 -0.64 -4.08 -8.98
CA PHE A 160 0.17 -3.71 -10.12
C PHE A 160 -0.59 -3.90 -11.43
N GLY A 161 -0.31 -3.05 -12.43
CA GLY A 161 -0.94 -3.15 -13.75
C GLY A 161 -2.44 -2.78 -13.79
N GLY A 162 -3.04 -2.34 -12.67
CA GLY A 162 -4.47 -2.04 -12.57
C GLY A 162 -5.31 -3.20 -12.02
N ALA A 163 -4.67 -4.22 -11.45
CA ALA A 163 -5.36 -5.24 -10.68
C ALA A 163 -6.09 -4.62 -9.47
N ALA A 164 -7.21 -5.21 -9.07
CA ALA A 164 -8.00 -4.71 -7.95
C ALA A 164 -7.30 -4.87 -6.59
N PHE A 165 -6.42 -5.87 -6.45
CA PHE A 165 -5.67 -6.16 -5.24
C PHE A 165 -4.20 -6.36 -5.56
N PHE A 166 -3.32 -5.82 -4.73
CA PHE A 166 -1.94 -6.25 -4.69
C PHE A 166 -1.85 -7.50 -3.82
N ASN A 167 -1.35 -8.60 -4.40
CA ASN A 167 -1.18 -9.85 -3.67
C ASN A 167 0.32 -10.07 -3.38
N ALA A 168 0.67 -10.18 -2.10
CA ALA A 168 2.05 -10.20 -1.64
C ALA A 168 2.32 -11.36 -0.67
N SER A 169 3.57 -11.80 -0.62
CA SER A 169 4.05 -12.76 0.37
C SER A 169 4.76 -12.10 1.56
N GLN A 170 5.22 -10.86 1.40
CA GLN A 170 5.89 -10.05 2.43
C GLN A 170 5.62 -8.57 2.17
N GLU A 171 5.59 -7.77 3.23
CA GLU A 171 5.44 -6.32 3.17
C GLU A 171 6.34 -5.60 4.18
N SER A 172 6.70 -4.36 3.86
CA SER A 172 7.34 -3.44 4.79
C SER A 172 6.90 -2.00 4.48
N ILE A 173 6.88 -1.15 5.50
CA ILE A 173 6.48 0.24 5.37
C ILE A 173 7.41 1.14 6.20
N ALA A 174 7.72 2.30 5.67
CA ALA A 174 8.45 3.34 6.36
C ALA A 174 7.76 4.70 6.17
N ALA A 175 7.75 5.52 7.22
CA ALA A 175 7.36 6.91 7.12
C ALA A 175 8.59 7.77 6.78
N THR A 176 8.38 8.81 5.98
CA THR A 176 9.39 9.85 5.75
C THR A 176 9.02 11.14 6.49
N PRO A 177 9.99 12.03 6.77
CA PRO A 177 9.75 13.28 7.50
C PRO A 177 8.70 14.22 6.90
N ASP A 178 8.39 14.08 5.60
CA ASP A 178 7.34 14.84 4.91
C ASP A 178 5.92 14.31 5.19
N GLY A 179 5.77 13.26 6.01
CA GLY A 179 4.49 12.63 6.35
C GLY A 179 3.99 11.66 5.28
N SER A 180 4.73 11.43 4.20
CA SER A 180 4.43 10.35 3.27
C SER A 180 4.90 9.00 3.81
N THR A 181 4.33 7.92 3.27
CA THR A 181 4.82 6.57 3.55
C THR A 181 5.32 5.90 2.28
N GLN A 182 6.35 5.10 2.45
CA GLN A 182 6.99 4.30 1.42
C GLN A 182 6.72 2.84 1.76
N THR A 183 6.14 2.10 0.81
CA THR A 183 5.76 0.71 1.00
C THR A 183 6.55 -0.16 0.03
N LEU A 184 7.08 -1.27 0.53
CA LEU A 184 7.62 -2.35 -0.28
C LEU A 184 6.79 -3.61 -0.09
N ALA A 185 6.57 -4.35 -1.17
CA ALA A 185 5.96 -5.66 -1.10
C ALA A 185 6.57 -6.62 -2.13
N THR A 186 6.77 -7.87 -1.72
CA THR A 186 7.19 -8.94 -2.64
C THR A 186 5.92 -9.59 -3.17
N GLY A 187 5.68 -9.45 -4.48
CA GLY A 187 4.57 -10.10 -5.15
C GLY A 187 4.74 -11.62 -5.18
N ASN A 188 3.66 -12.36 -5.44
CA ASN A 188 3.75 -13.83 -5.58
C ASN A 188 4.59 -14.29 -6.78
N ASP A 189 4.91 -13.39 -7.70
CA ASP A 189 5.87 -13.61 -8.77
C ASP A 189 7.33 -13.53 -8.28
N GLY A 190 7.55 -13.24 -7.00
CA GLY A 190 8.85 -13.13 -6.35
C GLY A 190 9.53 -11.77 -6.56
N ASN A 191 8.92 -10.83 -7.28
CA ASN A 191 9.50 -9.53 -7.56
C ASN A 191 9.18 -8.53 -6.43
N LEU A 192 10.14 -7.66 -6.14
CA LEU A 192 9.98 -6.58 -5.18
C LEU A 192 9.36 -5.36 -5.87
N TYR A 193 8.28 -4.84 -5.28
CA TYR A 193 7.56 -3.67 -5.74
C TYR A 193 7.60 -2.55 -4.70
N HIS A 194 7.51 -1.31 -5.18
CA HIS A 194 7.40 -0.10 -4.37
C HIS A 194 6.13 0.67 -4.73
N THR A 195 5.50 1.25 -3.71
CA THR A 195 4.50 2.30 -3.86
C THR A 195 4.66 3.33 -2.75
N ALA A 196 4.21 4.56 -2.98
CA ALA A 196 4.20 5.62 -1.98
C ALA A 196 2.77 6.12 -1.74
N ARG A 197 2.46 6.45 -0.49
CA ARG A 197 1.26 7.18 -0.10
C ARG A 197 1.63 8.59 0.30
N TYR A 198 1.08 9.58 -0.41
CA TYR A 198 1.25 10.99 -0.06
C TYR A 198 0.38 11.38 1.14
N THR A 199 0.68 12.55 1.72
CA THR A 199 -0.07 13.10 2.87
C THR A 199 -1.54 13.36 2.58
N ASN A 200 -1.88 13.66 1.32
CA ASN A 200 -3.27 13.80 0.85
C ASN A 200 -4.00 12.43 0.67
N GLY A 201 -3.32 11.33 1.00
CA GLY A 201 -3.85 9.97 0.91
C GLY A 201 -3.81 9.34 -0.48
N GLN A 202 -3.32 10.04 -1.50
CA GLN A 202 -3.15 9.49 -2.84
C GLN A 202 -1.96 8.53 -2.90
N TRP A 203 -2.11 7.47 -3.69
CA TRP A 203 -1.07 6.47 -3.93
C TRP A 203 -0.46 6.65 -5.32
N THR A 204 0.85 6.43 -5.45
CA THR A 204 1.54 6.49 -6.75
C THR A 204 1.23 5.33 -7.68
N GLY A 205 0.64 4.25 -7.14
CA GLY A 205 0.60 2.94 -7.79
C GLY A 205 1.90 2.15 -7.57
N TRP A 206 1.86 0.86 -7.90
CA TRP A 206 3.02 -0.02 -7.74
C TRP A 206 3.97 0.04 -8.93
N ALA A 207 5.25 0.00 -8.64
CA ALA A 207 6.33 -0.15 -9.62
C ALA A 207 7.30 -1.25 -9.16
N ALA A 208 7.69 -2.14 -10.07
CA ALA A 208 8.72 -3.14 -9.79
C ALA A 208 10.09 -2.43 -9.64
N LEU A 209 10.90 -2.83 -8.65
CA LEU A 209 12.25 -2.30 -8.50
C LEU A 209 13.20 -2.96 -9.50
N PRO A 210 14.08 -2.20 -10.17
CA PRO A 210 15.13 -2.74 -11.02
C PRO A 210 16.03 -3.72 -10.25
N GLY A 211 16.52 -4.76 -10.93
CA GLY A 211 17.37 -5.79 -10.33
C GLY A 211 18.84 -5.40 -10.18
N TYR A 212 19.58 -6.22 -9.45
CA TYR A 212 21.04 -6.11 -9.32
C TYR A 212 21.74 -6.73 -10.53
N GLY A 213 22.90 -6.18 -10.92
CA GLY A 213 23.73 -6.77 -11.98
C GLY A 213 23.09 -6.80 -13.37
N GLY A 214 22.18 -5.87 -13.67
CA GLY A 214 21.48 -5.79 -14.96
C GLY A 214 20.20 -6.63 -15.07
N ALA A 215 19.79 -7.31 -13.99
CA ALA A 215 18.48 -7.96 -13.96
C ALA A 215 17.34 -6.94 -14.08
N ALA A 216 16.27 -7.31 -14.81
CA ALA A 216 15.14 -6.43 -15.06
C ALA A 216 14.40 -6.06 -13.76
N THR A 217 14.25 -7.01 -12.85
CA THR A 217 13.58 -6.84 -11.56
C THR A 217 14.42 -7.42 -10.43
N PHE A 218 14.24 -6.87 -9.22
CA PHE A 218 14.85 -7.42 -8.02
C PHE A 218 13.92 -8.45 -7.37
N GLY A 219 14.38 -9.70 -7.26
CA GLY A 219 13.68 -10.74 -6.52
C GLY A 219 14.11 -10.78 -5.06
N ALA A 220 13.16 -10.68 -4.13
CA ALA A 220 13.44 -10.58 -2.69
C ALA A 220 12.71 -11.67 -1.89
N LYS A 221 13.45 -12.41 -1.04
CA LYS A 221 12.89 -13.36 -0.07
C LYS A 221 12.36 -12.68 1.19
N ASP A 222 12.95 -11.54 1.53
CA ASP A 222 12.57 -10.70 2.67
C ASP A 222 13.10 -9.28 2.44
N GLN A 223 12.44 -8.29 3.04
CA GLN A 223 12.76 -6.89 2.83
C GLN A 223 12.38 -6.05 4.04
N ALA A 224 13.09 -4.94 4.21
CA ALA A 224 12.75 -3.91 5.18
C ALA A 224 13.14 -2.54 4.63
N MET A 225 12.43 -1.51 5.10
CA MET A 225 12.72 -0.11 4.73
C MET A 225 12.69 0.76 5.98
N ALA A 226 13.59 1.73 6.03
CA ALA A 226 13.63 2.76 7.05
C ALA A 226 13.64 4.15 6.40
N GLY A 227 12.79 5.05 6.88
CA GLY A 227 12.89 6.47 6.55
C GLY A 227 14.04 7.11 7.32
N MET A 228 14.78 7.98 6.66
CA MET A 228 15.93 8.69 7.24
C MET A 228 15.59 10.17 7.46
N SER A 229 16.27 10.80 8.41
CA SER A 229 16.02 12.19 8.81
C SER A 229 16.25 13.21 7.69
N ASN A 230 17.04 12.85 6.67
CA ASN A 230 17.29 13.68 5.49
C ASN A 230 16.20 13.59 4.40
N GLY A 231 15.16 12.77 4.59
CA GLY A 231 14.08 12.55 3.65
C GLY A 231 14.28 11.36 2.69
N ASP A 232 15.46 10.77 2.67
CA ASP A 232 15.71 9.53 1.92
C ASP A 232 15.15 8.32 2.68
N SER A 233 15.15 7.16 2.04
CA SER A 233 14.82 5.88 2.68
C SER A 233 15.89 4.84 2.38
N ASN A 234 16.39 4.18 3.42
CA ASN A 234 17.26 3.03 3.26
C ASN A 234 16.42 1.77 3.10
N VAL A 235 16.73 1.00 2.07
CA VAL A 235 16.09 -0.27 1.76
C VAL A 235 17.09 -1.38 1.95
N MET A 236 16.67 -2.41 2.68
CA MET A 236 17.42 -3.63 2.90
C MET A 236 16.62 -4.80 2.35
N ALA A 237 17.26 -5.70 1.62
CA ALA A 237 16.60 -6.87 1.07
C ALA A 237 17.51 -8.10 1.10
N ILE A 238 16.89 -9.26 1.28
CA ILE A 238 17.53 -10.57 1.07
C ILE A 238 17.15 -11.02 -0.34
N GLY A 239 18.14 -11.13 -1.22
CA GLY A 239 17.93 -11.58 -2.60
C GLY A 239 17.52 -13.06 -2.68
N ASN A 240 17.08 -13.50 -3.86
CA ASN A 240 16.79 -14.92 -4.10
C ASN A 240 18.01 -15.84 -3.89
N ASP A 241 19.22 -15.30 -4.02
CA ASP A 241 20.49 -15.97 -3.72
C ASP A 241 20.82 -16.03 -2.22
N GLY A 242 19.96 -15.45 -1.36
CA GLY A 242 20.13 -15.39 0.09
C GLY A 242 21.08 -14.30 0.59
N LYS A 243 21.71 -13.53 -0.31
CA LYS A 243 22.62 -12.44 0.08
C LYS A 243 21.87 -11.19 0.48
N ILE A 244 22.52 -10.37 1.30
CA ILE A 244 21.99 -9.10 1.77
C ILE A 244 22.38 -7.99 0.79
N TYR A 245 21.39 -7.19 0.40
CA TYR A 245 21.55 -6.02 -0.45
C TYR A 245 20.97 -4.78 0.22
N GLN A 246 21.58 -3.63 -0.05
CA GLN A 246 21.07 -2.31 0.30
C GLN A 246 20.76 -1.51 -0.97
N ASN A 247 19.78 -0.61 -0.87
CA ASN A 247 19.48 0.42 -1.85
C ASN A 247 19.02 1.68 -1.10
N THR A 248 19.08 2.82 -1.76
CA THR A 248 18.57 4.09 -1.23
C THR A 248 17.54 4.63 -2.18
N ARG A 249 16.34 4.91 -1.67
CA ARG A 249 15.38 5.77 -2.34
C ARG A 249 15.66 7.19 -1.91
N PHE A 250 16.10 8.03 -2.83
CA PHE A 250 16.31 9.44 -2.54
C PHE A 250 14.97 10.16 -2.37
N LYS A 251 14.97 11.27 -1.63
CA LYS A 251 13.80 12.15 -1.50
C LYS A 251 13.26 12.65 -2.85
N SER A 252 14.11 12.74 -3.87
CA SER A 252 13.73 13.05 -5.25
C SER A 252 12.88 11.96 -5.92
N GLY A 253 12.79 10.77 -5.31
CA GLY A 253 12.14 9.59 -5.86
C GLY A 253 13.04 8.70 -6.71
N SER A 254 14.28 9.13 -7.01
CA SER A 254 15.25 8.29 -7.71
C SER A 254 15.85 7.21 -6.80
N TRP A 255 16.32 6.13 -7.40
CA TRP A 255 16.95 5.01 -6.69
C TRP A 255 18.45 5.02 -6.93
N ALA A 256 19.24 4.76 -5.89
CA ALA A 256 20.69 4.63 -6.00
C ALA A 256 21.12 3.38 -6.77
N GLY A 257 20.32 2.31 -6.69
CA GLY A 257 20.65 0.99 -7.20
C GLY A 257 21.13 0.06 -6.10
N TRP A 258 20.99 -1.24 -6.35
CA TRP A 258 21.35 -2.27 -5.37
C TRP A 258 22.86 -2.41 -5.23
N SER A 259 23.32 -2.57 -3.99
CA SER A 259 24.69 -2.94 -3.66
C SER A 259 24.71 -4.02 -2.60
N PRO A 260 25.62 -5.02 -2.68
CA PRO A 260 25.73 -6.07 -1.68
C PRO A 260 26.26 -5.50 -0.35
N VAL A 261 25.79 -6.04 0.77
CA VAL A 261 26.25 -5.69 2.13
C VAL A 261 27.13 -6.80 2.66
N GLY A 262 28.41 -6.74 2.29
CA GLY A 262 29.37 -7.81 2.57
C GLY A 262 29.00 -9.13 1.89
N ASN A 263 29.49 -10.24 2.45
CA ASN A 263 29.29 -11.59 1.92
C ASN A 263 28.31 -12.43 2.75
N TRP A 264 27.53 -11.77 3.62
CA TRP A 264 26.61 -12.44 4.53
C TRP A 264 25.34 -12.92 3.84
N GLN A 265 24.77 -13.99 4.37
CA GLN A 265 23.46 -14.52 3.99
C GLN A 265 22.53 -14.53 5.20
N ALA A 266 21.25 -14.31 4.95
CA ALA A 266 20.23 -14.21 5.99
C ALA A 266 18.87 -14.76 5.52
N LYS A 267 18.03 -15.07 6.50
CA LYS A 267 16.64 -15.54 6.32
C LYS A 267 15.61 -14.44 6.55
N LYS A 268 15.91 -13.51 7.46
CA LYS A 268 15.07 -12.35 7.79
C LYS A 268 15.90 -11.09 7.95
N ILE A 269 15.29 -9.94 7.67
CA ILE A 269 15.91 -8.63 7.80
C ILE A 269 14.91 -7.60 8.32
N ALA A 270 15.36 -6.75 9.24
CA ALA A 270 14.61 -5.59 9.73
C ALA A 270 15.56 -4.40 9.88
N VAL A 271 15.09 -3.18 9.57
CA VAL A 271 15.92 -1.98 9.63
C VAL A 271 15.15 -0.82 10.26
N ALA A 272 15.84 -0.05 11.09
CA ALA A 272 15.33 1.18 11.70
C ALA A 272 16.27 2.35 11.42
N GLY A 273 15.71 3.49 11.03
CA GLY A 273 16.43 4.76 10.93
C GLY A 273 16.51 5.43 12.29
N LEU A 274 17.63 6.11 12.56
CA LEU A 274 17.84 6.90 13.76
C LEU A 274 17.87 8.40 13.46
N PRO A 275 17.63 9.27 14.46
CA PRO A 275 17.64 10.72 14.27
C PRO A 275 18.98 11.26 13.72
N ASP A 276 20.09 10.61 14.05
CA ASP A 276 21.44 10.96 13.57
C ASP A 276 21.66 10.64 12.08
N GLY A 277 20.71 9.98 11.42
CA GLY A 277 20.79 9.56 10.02
C GLY A 277 21.46 8.20 9.81
N SER A 278 21.90 7.52 10.88
CA SER A 278 22.34 6.13 10.82
C SER A 278 21.15 5.18 10.72
N THR A 279 21.41 3.93 10.33
CA THR A 279 20.42 2.85 10.46
C THR A 279 20.95 1.70 11.31
N GLN A 280 20.06 1.09 12.09
CA GLN A 280 20.30 -0.12 12.85
C GLN A 280 19.59 -1.26 12.13
N THR A 281 20.32 -2.32 11.80
CA THR A 281 19.79 -3.46 11.04
C THR A 281 19.91 -4.74 11.84
N LEU A 282 18.81 -5.48 11.91
CA LEU A 282 18.76 -6.84 12.41
C LEU A 282 18.66 -7.83 11.25
N ILE A 283 19.33 -8.98 11.40
CA ILE A 283 19.12 -10.14 10.54
C ILE A 283 18.94 -11.41 11.37
N ILE A 284 18.24 -12.39 10.81
CA ILE A 284 18.35 -13.79 11.24
C ILE A 284 19.29 -14.48 10.26
N GLY A 285 20.45 -14.94 10.75
CA GLY A 285 21.42 -15.68 9.96
C GLY A 285 20.91 -17.05 9.51
N ASN A 286 21.62 -17.70 8.60
CA ASN A 286 21.26 -19.07 8.18
C ASN A 286 21.32 -20.09 9.33
N ASP A 287 22.12 -19.80 10.35
CA ASP A 287 22.23 -20.53 11.61
C ASP A 287 21.08 -20.26 12.61
N GLY A 288 20.17 -19.34 12.29
CA GLY A 288 19.01 -18.98 13.11
C GLY A 288 19.32 -17.96 14.20
N ASN A 289 20.56 -17.49 14.34
CA ASN A 289 20.94 -16.48 15.33
C ASN A 289 20.55 -15.07 14.84
N VAL A 290 20.19 -14.20 15.79
CA VAL A 290 19.94 -12.78 15.52
C VAL A 290 21.26 -12.02 15.53
N TYR A 291 21.55 -11.31 14.45
CA TYR A 291 22.71 -10.42 14.34
C TYR A 291 22.27 -8.97 14.17
N HIS A 292 23.16 -8.07 14.57
CA HIS A 292 22.97 -6.63 14.51
C HIS A 292 24.16 -5.94 13.83
N ALA A 293 23.88 -4.97 12.96
CA ALA A 293 24.88 -4.08 12.36
C ALA A 293 24.34 -2.65 12.24
N ILE A 294 25.27 -1.70 12.20
CA ILE A 294 25.00 -0.27 12.05
C ILE A 294 25.51 0.18 10.70
N ARG A 295 24.68 0.91 9.97
CA ARG A 295 25.11 1.70 8.82
C ARG A 295 25.26 3.15 9.26
N ALA A 296 26.47 3.68 9.20
CA ALA A 296 26.74 5.09 9.49
C ALA A 296 26.18 6.01 8.40
N THR A 297 26.18 7.32 8.67
CA THR A 297 25.67 8.35 7.75
C THR A 297 26.46 8.45 6.45
N ASP A 298 27.76 8.12 6.49
CA ASP A 298 28.63 8.02 5.32
C ASP A 298 28.41 6.73 4.50
N GLY A 299 27.54 5.84 4.96
CA GLY A 299 27.21 4.57 4.33
C GLY A 299 28.15 3.42 4.66
N THR A 300 29.14 3.63 5.52
CA THR A 300 29.97 2.54 6.04
C THR A 300 29.18 1.66 7.01
N TRP A 301 29.54 0.38 7.06
CA TRP A 301 28.88 -0.61 7.90
C TRP A 301 29.82 -1.08 9.01
N THR A 302 29.27 -1.30 10.20
CA THR A 302 29.92 -2.14 11.19
C THR A 302 29.90 -3.60 10.73
N GLY A 303 30.71 -4.44 11.37
CA GLY A 303 30.52 -5.90 11.27
C GLY A 303 29.17 -6.35 11.84
N TRP A 304 28.71 -7.53 11.41
CA TRP A 304 27.56 -8.21 11.98
C TRP A 304 27.95 -8.85 13.31
N ASN A 305 27.27 -8.46 14.39
CA ASN A 305 27.52 -8.96 15.74
C ASN A 305 26.32 -9.76 16.22
N ALA A 306 26.54 -10.97 16.73
CA ALA A 306 25.46 -11.78 17.29
C ALA A 306 24.91 -11.10 18.55
N LEU A 307 23.58 -11.06 18.69
CA LEU A 307 22.95 -10.56 19.91
C LEU A 307 22.93 -11.66 20.97
N PRO A 308 23.35 -11.37 22.22
CA PRO A 308 23.29 -12.32 23.32
C PRO A 308 21.87 -12.87 23.54
N GLY A 309 21.78 -14.12 23.98
CA GLY A 309 20.52 -14.79 24.30
C GLY A 309 19.96 -14.40 25.66
N THR A 310 18.95 -15.14 26.11
CA THR A 310 18.43 -15.01 27.48
C THR A 310 19.35 -15.73 28.47
N GLY A 311 19.39 -15.26 29.72
CA GLY A 311 20.26 -15.84 30.74
C GLY A 311 21.74 -15.77 30.34
N THR A 312 22.40 -16.93 30.28
CA THR A 312 23.82 -17.06 29.92
C THR A 312 24.04 -17.50 28.47
N ALA A 313 23.00 -17.55 27.63
CA ALA A 313 23.13 -17.99 26.25
C ALA A 313 23.94 -16.98 25.42
N ALA A 314 24.93 -17.46 24.68
CA ALA A 314 25.82 -16.62 23.88
C ALA A 314 25.11 -15.93 22.72
N THR A 315 24.04 -16.52 22.19
CA THR A 315 23.27 -15.99 21.06
C THR A 315 21.77 -16.14 21.29
N PHE A 316 20.98 -15.23 20.72
CA PHE A 316 19.54 -15.35 20.65
C PHE A 316 19.11 -15.96 19.31
N GLN A 317 18.31 -17.02 19.34
CA GLN A 317 17.77 -17.67 18.15
C GLN A 317 16.31 -17.27 17.93
N ALA A 318 15.95 -16.95 16.68
CA ALA A 318 14.62 -16.44 16.36
C ALA A 318 14.14 -16.85 14.96
N GLY A 319 12.82 -16.87 14.77
CA GLY A 319 12.15 -17.07 13.48
C GLY A 319 11.64 -15.79 12.82
N ASN A 320 11.37 -14.74 13.60
CA ASN A 320 10.96 -13.42 13.12
C ASN A 320 11.65 -12.34 13.93
N ILE A 321 11.82 -11.15 13.33
CA ILE A 321 12.45 -9.97 13.94
C ILE A 321 11.74 -8.70 13.49
N ALA A 322 11.75 -7.68 14.34
CA ALA A 322 11.35 -6.31 14.01
C ALA A 322 12.16 -5.31 14.85
N ILE A 323 12.40 -4.11 14.34
CA ILE A 323 13.18 -3.08 15.04
C ILE A 323 12.58 -1.69 14.80
N ALA A 324 12.57 -0.85 15.83
CA ALA A 324 12.16 0.54 15.76
C ALA A 324 13.21 1.45 16.39
N GLY A 325 13.49 2.57 15.71
CA GLY A 325 14.28 3.68 16.26
C GLY A 325 13.41 4.62 17.07
N LEU A 326 13.96 5.15 18.17
CA LEU A 326 13.29 6.15 19.01
C LEU A 326 13.98 7.52 18.92
N PRO A 327 13.26 8.62 19.23
CA PRO A 327 13.81 9.97 19.19
C PRO A 327 15.04 10.20 20.08
N ASN A 328 15.22 9.39 21.13
CA ASN A 328 16.37 9.45 22.03
C ASN A 328 17.61 8.69 21.50
N GLY A 329 17.56 8.13 20.28
CA GLY A 329 18.66 7.35 19.68
C GLY A 329 18.73 5.89 20.14
N SER A 330 17.83 5.44 21.03
CA SER A 330 17.69 4.01 21.36
C SER A 330 16.92 3.26 20.27
N THR A 331 17.02 1.93 20.28
CA THR A 331 16.15 1.06 19.49
C THR A 331 15.42 0.05 20.35
N GLN A 332 14.21 -0.29 19.92
CA GLN A 332 13.36 -1.31 20.50
C GLN A 332 13.33 -2.48 19.50
N MET A 333 13.61 -3.68 19.97
CA MET A 333 13.73 -4.88 19.15
C MET A 333 12.68 -5.90 19.59
N LEU A 334 12.02 -6.53 18.63
CA LEU A 334 11.16 -7.70 18.84
C LEU A 334 11.73 -8.90 18.11
N ALA A 335 11.56 -10.08 18.69
CA ALA A 335 11.87 -11.34 18.03
C ALA A 335 10.90 -12.44 18.45
N THR A 336 10.57 -13.35 17.54
CA THR A 336 9.89 -14.61 17.89
C THR A 336 10.97 -15.66 18.17
N GLY A 337 11.13 -16.08 19.41
CA GLY A 337 12.09 -17.13 19.80
C GLY A 337 11.75 -18.50 19.21
N ASN A 338 12.65 -19.48 19.35
CA ASN A 338 12.42 -20.86 18.89
C ASN A 338 11.26 -21.57 19.63
N ASP A 339 10.87 -21.07 20.80
CA ASP A 339 9.69 -21.49 21.53
C ASP A 339 8.38 -20.91 20.94
N GLY A 340 8.48 -20.11 19.88
CA GLY A 340 7.36 -19.46 19.22
C GLY A 340 6.87 -18.19 19.93
N LEU A 341 7.49 -17.79 21.04
CA LEU A 341 7.05 -16.66 21.86
C LEU A 341 7.76 -15.37 21.49
N VAL A 342 7.09 -14.24 21.73
CA VAL A 342 7.63 -12.90 21.49
C VAL A 342 8.54 -12.48 22.64
N TYR A 343 9.73 -12.02 22.27
CA TYR A 343 10.71 -11.42 23.14
C TYR A 343 10.98 -9.97 22.70
N HIS A 344 11.33 -9.16 23.68
CA HIS A 344 11.63 -7.74 23.53
C HIS A 344 13.02 -7.43 24.11
N ASN A 345 13.77 -6.56 23.45
CA ASN A 345 15.07 -6.06 23.92
C ASN A 345 15.21 -4.58 23.56
N ILE A 346 16.05 -3.88 24.30
CA ILE A 346 16.38 -2.46 24.09
C ILE A 346 17.87 -2.34 23.89
N ARG A 347 18.27 -1.68 22.81
CA ARG A 347 19.60 -1.09 22.68
C ARG A 347 19.51 0.37 23.06
N ASN A 348 20.14 0.74 24.16
CA ASN A 348 20.22 2.13 24.62
C ASN A 348 21.04 2.98 23.63
N ALA A 349 20.92 4.31 23.75
CA ALA A 349 21.63 5.24 22.86
C ALA A 349 23.17 5.12 22.98
N ASP A 350 23.68 4.73 24.15
CA ASP A 350 25.10 4.44 24.39
C ASP A 350 25.56 3.08 23.80
N GLY A 351 24.64 2.32 23.23
CA GLY A 351 24.89 1.02 22.62
C GLY A 351 24.79 -0.19 23.55
N THR A 352 24.55 0.01 24.85
CA THR A 352 24.33 -1.08 25.79
C THR A 352 22.99 -1.77 25.53
N LEU A 353 22.94 -3.10 25.74
CA LEU A 353 21.73 -3.90 25.62
C LEU A 353 21.11 -4.15 26.99
N GLN A 354 19.79 -4.07 27.10
CA GLN A 354 19.06 -4.42 28.33
C GLN A 354 18.84 -5.93 28.48
N GLY A 355 18.90 -6.68 27.38
CA GLY A 355 18.68 -8.13 27.35
C GLY A 355 17.26 -8.50 26.92
N TRP A 356 17.11 -9.72 26.40
CA TRP A 356 15.82 -10.22 25.95
C TRP A 356 14.91 -10.57 27.12
N ALA A 357 13.71 -9.99 27.14
CA ALA A 357 12.63 -10.31 28.06
C ALA A 357 11.42 -10.84 27.29
N LYS A 358 10.73 -11.83 27.85
CA LYS A 358 9.49 -12.35 27.26
C LYS A 358 8.39 -11.29 27.35
N VAL A 359 7.62 -11.13 26.28
CA VAL A 359 6.46 -10.24 26.25
C VAL A 359 5.21 -11.04 26.63
N ASP A 360 4.45 -10.52 27.60
CA ASP A 360 3.19 -11.12 28.03
C ASP A 360 2.21 -11.27 26.85
N GLY A 361 1.37 -12.29 26.95
CA GLY A 361 0.38 -12.67 25.95
C GLY A 361 -0.97 -11.97 26.09
N TYR A 362 -1.84 -12.23 25.11
CA TYR A 362 -3.21 -11.74 25.12
C TYR A 362 -3.99 -12.29 26.32
N GLY A 363 -4.79 -11.44 26.98
CA GLY A 363 -5.59 -11.82 28.14
C GLY A 363 -4.79 -12.19 29.39
N GLY A 364 -3.54 -11.71 29.50
CA GLY A 364 -2.66 -12.01 30.65
C GLY A 364 -1.96 -13.36 30.58
N ALA A 365 -1.93 -14.00 29.40
CA ALA A 365 -1.13 -15.20 29.20
C ALA A 365 0.37 -14.90 29.44
N PRO A 366 1.18 -15.86 29.90
CA PRO A 366 2.60 -15.63 30.24
C PRO A 366 3.52 -15.45 29.02
N GLY A 367 2.97 -15.42 27.81
CA GLY A 367 3.72 -15.22 26.57
C GLY A 367 2.79 -15.07 25.38
N PHE A 368 3.21 -14.27 24.40
CA PHE A 368 2.49 -14.12 23.13
C PHE A 368 3.16 -14.98 22.04
N ALA A 369 2.42 -15.87 21.38
CA ALA A 369 2.96 -16.64 20.25
C ALA A 369 2.65 -15.94 18.92
N ALA A 370 3.67 -15.69 18.07
CA ALA A 370 3.50 -14.90 16.86
C ALA A 370 4.29 -15.38 15.65
N THR A 371 3.66 -15.32 14.47
CA THR A 371 4.23 -15.70 13.15
C THR A 371 4.66 -14.50 12.31
N SER A 372 4.31 -13.28 12.71
CA SER A 372 4.74 -12.02 12.12
C SER A 372 4.78 -10.94 13.20
N LEU A 373 5.74 -10.02 13.07
CA LEU A 373 6.00 -8.94 14.01
C LEU A 373 6.25 -7.65 13.25
N ALA A 374 5.74 -6.54 13.77
CA ALA A 374 6.09 -5.20 13.34
C ALA A 374 6.11 -4.25 14.54
N ILE A 375 7.01 -3.27 14.49
CA ILE A 375 7.15 -2.26 15.54
C ILE A 375 7.55 -0.92 14.91
N THR A 376 7.01 0.16 15.44
CA THR A 376 7.42 1.52 15.08
C THR A 376 7.61 2.38 16.32
N GLY A 377 8.57 3.29 16.26
CA GLY A 377 8.72 4.37 17.21
C GLY A 377 7.76 5.51 16.91
N MET A 378 7.31 6.20 17.95
CA MET A 378 6.46 7.38 17.86
C MET A 378 7.22 8.63 18.31
N PRO A 379 6.82 9.83 17.87
CA PRO A 379 7.42 11.09 18.35
C PRO A 379 7.36 11.27 19.88
N SER A 380 6.37 10.66 20.56
CA SER A 380 6.24 10.65 22.02
C SER A 380 7.30 9.82 22.74
N GLY A 381 8.08 9.00 22.02
CA GLY A 381 8.97 7.99 22.60
C GLY A 381 8.28 6.65 22.89
N ASP A 382 6.97 6.56 22.65
CA ASP A 382 6.26 5.28 22.70
C ASP A 382 6.63 4.40 21.49
N THR A 383 6.30 3.12 21.59
CA THR A 383 6.28 2.22 20.44
C THR A 383 4.91 1.62 20.24
N GLN A 384 4.49 1.52 18.99
CA GLN A 384 3.32 0.75 18.59
C GLN A 384 3.79 -0.55 17.94
N MET A 385 3.11 -1.65 18.25
CA MET A 385 3.48 -3.00 17.83
C MET A 385 2.29 -3.70 17.22
N LEU A 386 2.56 -4.47 16.17
CA LEU A 386 1.62 -5.42 15.60
C LEU A 386 2.23 -6.82 15.62
N ALA A 387 1.38 -7.81 15.80
CA ALA A 387 1.75 -9.20 15.66
C ALA A 387 0.62 -10.01 15.03
N VAL A 388 0.98 -11.06 14.28
CA VAL A 388 0.02 -12.08 13.85
C VAL A 388 0.16 -13.28 14.78
N GLY A 389 -0.91 -13.60 15.50
CA GLY A 389 -0.96 -14.77 16.38
C GLY A 389 -0.98 -16.08 15.60
N ASN A 390 -0.72 -17.21 16.27
CA ASN A 390 -0.85 -18.54 15.66
C ASN A 390 -2.29 -18.88 15.24
N ASP A 391 -3.27 -18.12 15.73
CA ASP A 391 -4.69 -18.22 15.32
C ASP A 391 -5.00 -17.42 14.03
N GLY A 392 -3.97 -16.82 13.41
CA GLY A 392 -4.09 -16.07 12.16
C GLY A 392 -4.75 -14.70 12.31
N LYS A 393 -4.88 -14.18 13.54
CA LYS A 393 -5.42 -12.84 13.79
C LYS A 393 -4.30 -11.83 14.04
N ALA A 394 -4.55 -10.59 13.62
CA ALA A 394 -3.71 -9.46 13.94
C ALA A 394 -4.04 -8.90 15.33
N TYR A 395 -2.99 -8.61 16.09
CA TYR A 395 -3.04 -8.02 17.42
C TYR A 395 -2.20 -6.76 17.47
N HIS A 396 -2.61 -5.81 18.31
CA HIS A 396 -1.89 -4.58 18.57
C HIS A 396 -1.51 -4.49 20.05
N ALA A 397 -0.32 -3.95 20.33
CA ALA A 397 0.13 -3.54 21.65
C ALA A 397 0.93 -2.25 21.56
N ALA A 398 1.15 -1.61 22.71
CA ALA A 398 2.05 -0.48 22.83
C ALA A 398 2.95 -0.64 24.05
N ARG A 399 4.18 -0.12 23.93
CA ARG A 399 5.06 0.13 25.08
C ARG A 399 5.27 1.62 25.19
N TYR A 400 4.86 2.18 26.32
CA TYR A 400 4.95 3.60 26.58
C TYR A 400 6.39 4.03 26.86
N ALA A 401 6.70 5.31 26.68
CA ALA A 401 8.02 5.88 26.97
C ALA A 401 8.47 5.62 28.41
N ALA A 402 7.52 5.60 29.36
CA ALA A 402 7.75 5.25 30.76
C ALA A 402 8.10 3.76 31.01
N GLY A 403 7.99 2.91 30.00
CA GLY A 403 8.34 1.49 30.04
C GLY A 403 7.17 0.53 30.28
N ASN A 404 6.01 1.05 30.66
CA ASN A 404 4.80 0.24 30.87
C ASN A 404 4.22 -0.27 29.55
N TRP A 405 3.55 -1.42 29.61
CA TRP A 405 2.93 -2.07 28.47
C TRP A 405 1.41 -1.90 28.50
N GLN A 406 0.80 -1.68 27.34
CA GLN A 406 -0.66 -1.66 27.17
C GLN A 406 -1.28 -3.07 27.24
N GLY A 407 -0.49 -4.11 26.94
CA GLY A 407 -1.00 -5.45 26.66
C GLY A 407 -1.57 -5.58 25.24
N TRP A 408 -1.76 -6.82 24.79
CA TRP A 408 -2.28 -7.12 23.45
C TRP A 408 -3.80 -7.00 23.39
N TRP A 409 -4.31 -6.52 22.26
CA TRP A 409 -5.72 -6.60 21.90
C TRP A 409 -5.90 -6.92 20.42
N ALA A 410 -6.98 -7.62 20.06
CA ALA A 410 -7.22 -8.07 18.69
C ALA A 410 -7.77 -6.94 17.83
N THR A 411 -7.20 -6.73 16.64
CA THR A 411 -7.62 -5.65 15.72
C THR A 411 -8.91 -5.96 14.97
N GLY A 412 -9.38 -7.21 15.04
CA GLY A 412 -10.53 -7.71 14.26
C GLY A 412 -10.17 -8.17 12.85
N MET A 413 -8.90 -8.07 12.43
CA MET A 413 -8.44 -8.55 11.13
C MET A 413 -7.75 -9.92 11.23
N GLY A 414 -8.05 -10.80 10.28
CA GLY A 414 -7.24 -11.97 9.97
C GLY A 414 -6.10 -11.61 9.02
N ALA A 415 -4.87 -12.00 9.35
CA ALA A 415 -3.68 -11.64 8.58
C ALA A 415 -2.62 -12.75 8.61
N GLN A 416 -1.74 -12.78 7.60
CA GLN A 416 -0.54 -13.62 7.54
C GLN A 416 0.72 -12.83 7.90
N LYS A 417 0.71 -11.54 7.57
CA LYS A 417 1.79 -10.59 7.78
C LYS A 417 1.23 -9.23 8.15
N VAL A 418 2.06 -8.47 8.87
CA VAL A 418 1.77 -7.10 9.30
C VAL A 418 3.02 -6.24 9.17
N ALA A 419 2.82 -4.95 8.88
CA ALA A 419 3.86 -3.92 8.97
C ALA A 419 3.26 -2.63 9.54
N ILE A 420 4.07 -1.78 10.18
CA ILE A 420 3.60 -0.52 10.76
C ILE A 420 4.67 0.57 10.65
N ALA A 421 4.24 1.80 10.35
CA ALA A 421 5.09 2.99 10.38
C ALA A 421 4.39 4.13 11.13
N GLY A 422 5.10 4.71 12.10
CA GLY A 422 4.67 5.88 12.86
C GLY A 422 4.92 7.15 12.07
N LEU A 423 3.93 8.05 12.08
CA LEU A 423 3.95 9.32 11.38
C LEU A 423 4.32 10.46 12.34
N GLY A 424 4.84 11.56 11.78
CA GLY A 424 5.32 12.70 12.56
C GLY A 424 4.22 13.43 13.35
N ASP A 425 2.95 13.24 12.98
CA ASP A 425 1.78 13.78 13.68
C ASP A 425 1.33 12.91 14.86
N GLY A 426 2.00 11.77 15.10
CA GLY A 426 1.65 10.80 16.16
C GLY A 426 0.60 9.77 15.74
N SER A 427 0.13 9.79 14.50
CA SER A 427 -0.65 8.70 13.90
C SER A 427 0.28 7.57 13.43
N ALA A 428 -0.27 6.42 13.04
CA ALA A 428 0.51 5.34 12.44
C ALA A 428 -0.24 4.71 11.28
N GLN A 429 0.47 4.33 10.22
CA GLN A 429 -0.07 3.54 9.13
C GLN A 429 0.32 2.08 9.30
N MET A 430 -0.67 1.19 9.22
CA MET A 430 -0.45 -0.24 9.18
C MET A 430 -0.70 -0.82 7.79
N LEU A 431 0.01 -1.89 7.50
CA LEU A 431 -0.26 -2.83 6.43
C LEU A 431 -0.58 -4.20 7.04
N ALA A 432 -1.44 -4.94 6.36
CA ALA A 432 -1.73 -6.32 6.70
C ALA A 432 -2.04 -7.12 5.45
N THR A 433 -1.34 -8.23 5.28
CA THR A 433 -1.61 -9.21 4.22
C THR A 433 -2.66 -10.21 4.69
N ARG A 434 -3.79 -10.30 3.99
CA ARG A 434 -4.97 -11.10 4.38
C ARG A 434 -4.65 -12.60 4.49
N ASN A 435 -5.25 -13.26 5.48
CA ASN A 435 -5.12 -14.71 5.72
C ASN A 435 -5.84 -15.61 4.71
#